data_AF-A0A2D8S6G3-F1
#
_entry.id   AF-A0A2D8S6G3-F1
#
_cell.length_a   1.000
_cell.length_b   1.000
_cell.length_c   1.000
_cell.angle_alpha   90.00
_cell.angle_beta   90.00
_cell.angle_gamma   90.00
#
_symmetry.space_group_name_H-M   'P 1'
#
loop_
_entity.id
_entity.type
_entity.pdbx_description
1 polymer ?
#
loop_
_entity_poly.entity_id
_entity_poly.type
_entity_poly.pdbx_seq_one_letter_code
_entity_poly.pdbx_strand_id
1 'polypeptide(L)'
;RLKEFYQRVQPGGWWAPVTQGFEHSLQPVSDGIFIQWIAGILMIYGFTFGIGNLIFNNYSHAVLLFGCAAIGTYLVWNRSLSKLN
;
A
#
# COMPACT_ATOMS: atom_id res chain seq x y z
N ARG A 1 22.45 -23.40 5.61
CA ARG A 1 22.58 -21.93 5.73
C ARG A 1 21.50 -21.13 5.00
N LEU A 2 21.39 -21.13 3.66
CA LEU A 2 20.35 -20.31 2.98
C LEU A 2 18.91 -20.79 3.28
N LYS A 3 18.70 -22.11 3.30
CA LYS A 3 17.40 -22.72 3.66
C LYS A 3 16.95 -22.39 5.09
N GLU A 4 17.86 -22.46 6.07
CA GLU A 4 17.61 -22.09 7.48
C GLU A 4 17.35 -20.59 7.64
N PHE A 5 18.08 -19.75 6.90
CA PHE A 5 17.83 -18.30 6.85
C PHE A 5 16.44 -18.00 6.26
N TYR A 6 16.07 -18.66 5.17
CA TYR A 6 14.78 -18.50 4.51
C TYR A 6 13.62 -18.94 5.41
N GLN A 7 13.74 -20.08 6.10
CA GLN A 7 12.74 -20.55 7.07
C GLN A 7 12.49 -19.56 8.21
N ARG A 8 13.55 -18.87 8.67
CA ARG A 8 13.45 -17.94 9.79
C ARG A 8 12.90 -16.57 9.40
N VAL A 9 13.31 -16.04 8.25
CA VAL A 9 13.00 -14.66 7.83
C VAL A 9 11.79 -14.59 6.89
N GLN A 10 11.52 -15.66 6.13
CA GLN A 10 10.47 -15.74 5.11
C GLN A 10 10.28 -14.43 4.33
N PRO A 11 11.35 -13.89 3.72
CA PRO A 11 11.28 -12.58 3.08
C PRO A 11 10.31 -12.61 1.89
N GLY A 12 9.49 -11.57 1.79
CA GLY A 12 8.68 -11.32 0.58
C GLY A 12 9.56 -11.00 -0.64
N GLY A 13 9.00 -11.09 -1.84
CA GLY A 13 9.68 -10.75 -3.11
C GLY A 13 10.01 -11.95 -4.00
N TRP A 14 11.01 -11.79 -4.89
CA TRP A 14 11.33 -12.77 -5.94
C TRP A 14 12.25 -13.91 -5.49
N TRP A 15 11.81 -14.68 -4.49
CA TRP A 15 12.54 -15.85 -3.98
C TRP A 15 12.10 -17.18 -4.61
N ALA A 16 11.30 -17.14 -5.68
CA ALA A 16 10.68 -18.29 -6.35
C ALA A 16 11.60 -19.51 -6.63
N PRO A 17 12.90 -19.35 -7.01
CA PRO A 17 13.79 -20.49 -7.24
C PRO A 17 14.23 -21.20 -5.95
N VAL A 18 14.20 -20.50 -4.81
CA VAL A 18 14.68 -20.99 -3.51
C VAL A 18 13.53 -21.58 -2.68
N THR A 19 12.29 -21.20 -3.01
CA THR A 19 11.07 -21.56 -2.28
C THR A 19 10.40 -22.86 -2.71
N GLN A 20 10.82 -23.46 -3.83
CA GLN A 20 10.28 -24.75 -4.28
C GLN A 20 10.52 -25.83 -3.21
N GLY A 21 9.44 -26.20 -2.50
CA GLY A 21 9.46 -27.22 -1.43
C GLY A 21 9.41 -26.69 0.01
N PHE A 22 9.21 -25.38 0.24
CA PHE A 22 8.99 -24.82 1.58
C PHE A 22 7.51 -24.50 1.81
N GLU A 23 6.94 -25.01 2.91
CA GLU A 23 5.63 -24.56 3.40
C GLU A 23 5.74 -23.11 3.89
N HIS A 24 4.97 -22.22 3.27
CA HIS A 24 4.91 -20.81 3.65
C HIS A 24 3.85 -20.67 4.75
N SER A 25 4.29 -20.46 5.99
CA SER A 25 3.39 -20.23 7.13
C SER A 25 2.91 -18.78 7.22
N LEU A 26 3.68 -17.83 6.66
CA LEU A 26 3.34 -16.41 6.63
C LEU A 26 2.73 -16.03 5.27
N GLN A 27 1.65 -15.22 5.29
CA GLN A 27 1.11 -14.66 4.06
C GLN A 27 2.20 -13.84 3.35
N PRO A 28 2.39 -14.03 2.03
CA PRO A 28 3.39 -13.27 1.29
C PRO A 28 3.07 -11.78 1.34
N VAL A 29 3.98 -11.01 1.92
CA VAL A 29 3.92 -9.53 2.03
C VAL A 29 3.82 -8.86 0.64
N SER A 30 4.18 -9.59 -0.41
CA SER A 30 4.06 -9.17 -1.82
C SER A 30 2.62 -9.00 -2.31
N ASP A 31 1.64 -9.65 -1.69
CA ASP A 31 0.26 -9.62 -2.18
C ASP A 31 -0.46 -8.32 -1.78
N GLY A 32 -0.55 -7.41 -2.74
CA GLY A 32 -1.30 -6.15 -2.60
C GLY A 32 -0.47 -4.93 -2.21
N ILE A 33 0.86 -5.06 -2.10
CA ILE A 33 1.77 -3.93 -1.86
C ILE A 33 1.62 -2.84 -2.93
N PHE A 34 1.46 -3.21 -4.20
CA PHE A 34 1.34 -2.25 -5.30
C PHE A 34 0.06 -1.39 -5.17
N ILE A 35 -1.04 -2.01 -4.74
CA ILE A 35 -2.32 -1.31 -4.52
C ILE A 35 -2.22 -0.40 -3.30
N GLN A 36 -1.59 -0.86 -2.21
CA GLN A 36 -1.34 -0.03 -1.04
C GLN A 36 -0.41 1.15 -1.36
N TRP A 37 0.58 0.94 -2.22
CA TRP A 37 1.49 2.00 -2.69
C TRP A 37 0.75 3.07 -3.48
N ILE A 38 -0.07 2.68 -4.46
CA ILE A 38 -0.91 3.64 -5.22
C ILE A 38 -1.89 4.36 -4.28
N ALA A 39 -2.51 3.63 -3.35
CA ALA A 39 -3.44 4.20 -2.40
C ALA A 39 -2.76 5.25 -1.49
N GLY A 40 -1.53 5.00 -1.06
CA GLY A 40 -0.71 5.96 -0.31
C GLY A 40 -0.35 7.20 -1.13
N ILE A 41 0.02 7.03 -2.41
CA ILE A 41 0.30 8.13 -3.34
C ILE A 41 -0.94 9.02 -3.51
N LEU A 42 -2.09 8.42 -3.82
CA LEU A 42 -3.36 9.15 -3.99
C LEU A 42 -3.76 9.90 -2.72
N MET A 43 -3.56 9.29 -1.55
CA MET A 43 -3.85 9.92 -0.27
C MET A 43 -2.94 11.12 -0.01
N ILE A 44 -1.61 10.92 -0.03
CA ILE A 44 -0.63 11.97 0.33
C ILE A 44 -0.70 13.13 -0.65
N TYR A 45 -0.66 12.85 -1.97
CA TYR A 45 -0.72 13.91 -2.97
C TYR A 45 -2.10 14.55 -3.07
N GLY A 46 -3.17 13.77 -2.94
CA GLY A 46 -4.54 14.30 -2.95
C GLY A 46 -4.75 15.31 -1.82
N PHE A 47 -4.30 15.01 -0.60
CA PHE A 47 -4.37 15.96 0.52
C PHE A 47 -3.40 17.14 0.33
N THR A 48 -2.14 16.90 -0.01
CA THR A 48 -1.13 17.96 -0.12
C THR A 48 -1.50 18.98 -1.19
N PHE A 49 -1.83 18.52 -2.41
CA PHE A 49 -2.23 19.40 -3.51
C PHE A 49 -3.68 19.88 -3.38
N GLY A 50 -4.57 19.11 -2.74
CA GLY A 50 -5.94 19.52 -2.47
C GLY A 50 -5.99 20.72 -1.52
N ILE A 51 -5.25 20.64 -0.41
CA ILE A 51 -5.08 21.76 0.54
C ILE A 51 -4.40 22.94 -0.16
N GLY A 52 -3.36 22.69 -0.97
CA GLY A 52 -2.71 23.74 -1.75
C GLY A 52 -3.70 24.49 -2.66
N ASN A 53 -4.50 23.77 -3.45
CA ASN A 53 -5.50 24.40 -4.32
C ASN A 53 -6.61 25.12 -3.53
N LEU A 54 -6.97 24.62 -2.35
CA LEU A 54 -7.93 25.29 -1.46
C LEU A 54 -7.39 26.64 -0.98
N ILE A 55 -6.11 26.71 -0.60
CA ILE A 55 -5.44 27.95 -0.19
C ILE A 55 -5.42 28.99 -1.32
N PHE A 56 -5.23 28.53 -2.57
CA PHE A 56 -5.23 29.39 -3.76
C PHE A 56 -6.65 29.68 -4.30
N ASN A 57 -7.71 29.39 -3.55
CA ASN A 57 -9.12 29.56 -3.97
C ASN A 57 -9.50 28.80 -5.26
N ASN A 58 -8.75 27.76 -5.62
CA ASN A 58 -9.02 26.93 -6.77
C ASN A 58 -9.89 25.72 -6.39
N TYR A 59 -11.16 26.00 -6.12
CA TYR A 59 -12.11 25.03 -5.55
C TYR A 59 -12.35 23.80 -6.44
N SER A 60 -12.41 23.98 -7.77
CA SER A 60 -12.64 22.87 -8.71
C SER A 60 -11.54 21.82 -8.63
N HIS A 61 -10.27 22.26 -8.65
CA HIS A 61 -9.13 21.36 -8.54
C HIS A 61 -8.98 20.79 -7.12
N ALA A 62 -9.31 21.57 -6.09
CA ALA A 62 -9.30 21.10 -4.71
C ALA A 62 -10.28 19.92 -4.52
N VAL A 63 -11.54 20.04 -4.98
CA VAL A 63 -12.56 18.99 -4.84
C VAL A 63 -12.13 17.70 -5.54
N LEU A 64 -11.56 17.79 -6.75
CA LEU A 64 -11.08 16.61 -7.48
C LEU A 64 -9.95 15.91 -6.71
N LEU A 65 -8.98 16.66 -6.21
CA LEU A 65 -7.84 16.14 -5.45
C LEU A 65 -8.24 15.55 -4.10
N PHE A 66 -9.19 16.16 -3.40
CA PHE A 66 -9.77 15.59 -2.19
C PHE A 66 -10.57 14.31 -2.48
N GLY A 67 -11.25 14.23 -3.63
CA GLY A 67 -11.89 12.99 -4.09
C GLY A 67 -10.87 11.86 -4.29
N CYS A 68 -9.75 12.13 -4.95
CA CYS A 68 -8.64 11.19 -5.08
C CYS A 68 -8.06 10.79 -3.71
N ALA A 69 -7.92 11.74 -2.79
CA ALA A 69 -7.44 11.48 -1.44
C ALA A 69 -8.36 10.53 -0.67
N ALA A 70 -9.67 10.76 -0.73
CA ALA A 70 -10.69 9.93 -0.09
C ALA A 70 -10.66 8.48 -0.61
N ILE A 71 -10.52 8.29 -1.94
CA ILE A 71 -10.36 6.97 -2.54
C ILE A 71 -9.09 6.29 -2.02
N GLY A 72 -7.96 7.03 -1.97
CA GLY A 72 -6.71 6.54 -1.41
C GLY A 72 -6.86 6.08 0.04
N THR A 73 -7.47 6.90 0.89
CA THR A 73 -7.75 6.56 2.30
C THR A 73 -8.64 5.33 2.43
N TYR A 74 -9.72 5.23 1.65
CA TYR A 74 -10.61 4.07 1.66
C TYR A 74 -9.88 2.77 1.29
N LEU A 75 -9.03 2.81 0.25
CA LEU A 75 -8.24 1.66 -0.18
C LEU A 75 -7.23 1.22 0.89
N VAL A 76 -6.54 2.17 1.55
CA VAL A 76 -5.64 1.87 2.67
C VAL A 76 -6.41 1.26 3.84
N TRP A 77 -7.58 1.82 4.19
CA TRP A 77 -8.39 1.34 5.31
C TRP A 77 -8.84 -0.11 5.11
N ASN A 78 -9.45 -0.41 3.97
CA ASN A 78 -10.02 -1.73 3.70
C ASN A 78 -8.94 -2.83 3.58
N ARG A 79 -7.74 -2.50 3.06
CA ARG A 79 -6.68 -3.48 2.82
C ARG A 79 -5.75 -3.66 4.02
N SER A 80 -5.44 -2.59 4.74
CA SER A 80 -4.43 -2.58 5.80
C SER A 80 -5.04 -2.58 7.19
N LEU A 81 -6.04 -1.74 7.43
CA LEU A 81 -6.58 -1.49 8.79
C LEU A 81 -7.72 -2.46 9.14
N SER A 82 -8.55 -2.84 8.16
CA SER A 82 -9.61 -3.83 8.37
C SER A 82 -9.11 -5.24 8.72
N LYS A 83 -7.83 -5.54 8.46
CA LYS A 83 -7.21 -6.82 8.81
C LYS A 83 -6.60 -6.84 10.22
N LEU A 84 -6.55 -5.69 10.89
CA LEU A 84 -5.97 -5.54 12.23
C LEU A 84 -7.03 -5.59 13.35
N ASN A 85 -8.31 -5.70 12.99
CA ASN A 85 -9.47 -5.78 13.88
C ASN A 85 -10.16 -7.13 13.70
#